data_AF-A0A4R9WZP4-F1
#
_entry.id   AF-A0A4R9WZP4-F1
#
_cell.length_a   1.000
_cell.length_b   1.000
_cell.length_c   1.000
_cell.angle_alpha   90.00
_cell.angle_beta   90.00
_cell.angle_gamma   90.00
#
_symmetry.space_group_name_H-M   'P 1'
#
loop_
_entity.id
_entity.type
_entity.pdbx_description
1 polymer ?
#
loop_
_entity_poly.entity_id
_entity_poly.type
_entity_poly.pdbx_seq_one_letter_code
_entity_poly.pdbx_strand_id
1 'polypeptide(L)'
;MGDNRHEKIQQRAYEIWEREGGVHGVDQRQWLQAEAEIDREDALPKTREIASSDVLTVEALAMRTGITPEQAQGLIDRLGNDRAAIEEAARSLAAGQRNFSK
;
A
#
# COMPACT_ATOMS: atom_id res chain seq x y z
N MET A 1 -13.88 -20.26 -14.19
CA MET A 1 -12.85 -19.24 -13.92
C MET A 1 -11.87 -19.77 -12.87
N GLY A 2 -11.17 -20.86 -13.18
CA GLY A 2 -10.09 -21.43 -12.36
C GLY A 2 -8.70 -21.17 -12.96
N ASP A 3 -8.69 -20.41 -14.05
CA ASP A 3 -7.59 -20.24 -15.00
C ASP A 3 -6.62 -19.17 -14.47
N ASN A 4 -7.17 -18.10 -13.88
CA ASN A 4 -6.41 -16.99 -13.31
C ASN A 4 -5.50 -17.38 -12.12
N ARG A 5 -5.83 -18.45 -11.35
CA ARG A 5 -4.95 -18.93 -10.26
C ARG A 5 -3.75 -19.69 -10.82
N HIS A 6 -3.99 -20.63 -11.74
CA HIS A 6 -2.92 -21.42 -12.35
C HIS A 6 -1.96 -20.53 -13.16
N GLU A 7 -2.47 -19.54 -13.88
CA GLU A 7 -1.65 -18.58 -14.62
C GLU A 7 -0.74 -17.75 -13.70
N LYS A 8 -1.25 -17.28 -12.55
CA LYS A 8 -0.44 -16.58 -11.54
C LYS A 8 0.65 -17.47 -10.94
N ILE A 9 0.32 -18.73 -10.64
CA ILE A 9 1.29 -19.69 -10.09
C ILE A 9 2.39 -19.97 -11.11
N GLN A 10 2.03 -20.15 -12.37
CA GLN A 10 2.98 -20.35 -13.46
C GLN A 10 3.91 -19.15 -13.62
N GLN A 11 3.36 -17.94 -13.65
CA GLN A 11 4.14 -16.72 -13.77
C GLN A 11 5.10 -16.54 -12.58
N ARG A 12 4.62 -16.82 -11.37
CA ARG A 12 5.42 -16.71 -10.16
C ARG A 12 6.51 -17.77 -10.07
N ALA A 13 6.22 -19.01 -10.47
CA ALA A 13 7.22 -20.07 -10.56
C ALA A 13 8.31 -19.73 -11.59
N TYR A 14 7.93 -19.15 -12.72
CA TYR A 14 8.86 -18.68 -13.75
C TYR A 14 9.76 -17.53 -13.24
N GLU A 15 9.20 -16.54 -12.53
CA GLU A 15 9.99 -15.47 -11.89
C GLU A 15 11.00 -16.00 -10.86
N ILE A 16 10.59 -16.98 -10.05
CA ILE A 16 11.47 -17.62 -9.07
C ILE A 16 12.60 -18.37 -9.81
N TRP A 17 12.27 -19.07 -10.89
CA TRP A 17 13.22 -19.82 -11.70
C TRP A 17 14.23 -18.89 -12.41
N GLU A 18 13.78 -17.77 -12.96
CA GLU A 18 14.66 -16.75 -13.55
C GLU A 18 15.59 -16.12 -12.51
N ARG A 19 15.06 -15.82 -11.31
CA ARG A 19 15.85 -15.26 -10.21
C ARG A 19 16.92 -16.23 -9.70
N GLU A 20 16.61 -17.52 -9.65
CA GLU A 20 17.54 -18.57 -9.22
C GLU A 20 18.55 -18.96 -10.31
N GLY A 21 18.41 -18.42 -11.53
CA GLY A 21 19.36 -18.63 -12.63
C GLY A 21 19.23 -19.98 -13.31
N GLY A 22 18.04 -20.59 -13.29
CA GLY A 22 17.78 -21.83 -14.03
C GLY A 22 18.36 -23.10 -13.37
N VAL A 23 18.32 -23.18 -12.04
CA VAL A 23 18.68 -24.40 -11.31
C VAL A 23 17.71 -25.52 -11.71
N HIS A 24 18.20 -26.47 -12.51
CA HIS A 24 17.45 -27.66 -12.89
C HIS A 24 17.27 -28.61 -11.71
N GLY A 25 16.03 -29.08 -11.48
CA GLY A 25 15.71 -30.08 -10.45
C GLY A 25 15.05 -29.52 -9.19
N VAL A 26 14.82 -28.21 -9.12
CA VAL A 26 13.99 -27.58 -8.09
C VAL A 26 12.63 -27.13 -8.62
N ASP A 27 12.29 -27.46 -9.87
CA ASP A 27 11.07 -27.05 -10.56
C ASP A 27 9.79 -27.37 -9.76
N GLN A 28 9.72 -28.56 -9.15
CA GLN A 28 8.59 -28.94 -8.29
C GLN A 28 8.53 -28.11 -6.99
N ARG A 29 9.69 -27.80 -6.40
CA ARG A 29 9.75 -26.96 -5.19
C ARG A 29 9.37 -25.51 -5.50
N GLN A 30 9.84 -24.99 -6.63
CA GLN A 30 9.49 -23.66 -7.11
C GLN A 30 8.00 -23.55 -7.42
N TRP A 31 7.40 -24.60 -7.99
CA TRP A 31 5.96 -24.67 -8.23
C TRP A 31 5.16 -24.67 -6.91
N LEU A 32 5.54 -25.50 -5.94
CA LEU A 32 4.88 -25.54 -4.62
C LEU A 32 5.05 -24.22 -3.85
N GLN A 33 6.22 -23.58 -3.98
CA GLN A 33 6.50 -22.28 -3.38
C GLN A 33 5.66 -21.17 -4.02
N ALA A 34 5.58 -21.14 -5.35
CA ALA A 34 4.73 -20.22 -6.08
C ALA A 34 3.25 -20.43 -5.74
N GLU A 35 2.79 -21.67 -5.62
CA GLU A 35 1.42 -21.98 -5.22
C GLU A 35 1.10 -21.44 -3.83
N ALA A 36 1.97 -21.69 -2.83
CA ALA A 36 1.76 -21.19 -1.47
C ALA A 36 1.77 -19.66 -1.39
N GLU A 37 2.60 -19.00 -2.21
CA GLU A 37 2.66 -17.54 -2.25
C GLU A 37 1.41 -16.94 -2.89
N ILE A 38 0.94 -17.49 -4.02
CA ILE A 38 -0.30 -17.06 -4.66
C ILE A 38 -1.52 -17.37 -3.79
N ASP A 39 -1.57 -18.53 -3.13
CA ASP A 39 -2.65 -18.88 -2.20
C ASP A 39 -2.75 -17.87 -1.05
N ARG A 40 -1.61 -17.47 -0.50
CA ARG A 40 -1.52 -16.42 0.52
C ARG A 40 -1.93 -15.05 -0.03
N GLU A 41 -1.54 -14.69 -1.25
CA GLU A 41 -1.92 -13.43 -1.90
C GLU A 41 -3.38 -13.37 -2.37
N ASP A 42 -4.04 -14.51 -2.58
CA ASP A 42 -5.46 -14.61 -2.95
C ASP A 42 -6.35 -14.71 -1.70
N ALA A 43 -5.87 -15.37 -0.63
CA ALA A 43 -6.53 -15.42 0.68
C ALA A 43 -6.45 -14.08 1.44
N LEU A 44 -5.44 -13.27 1.15
CA LEU A 44 -5.43 -11.87 1.56
C LEU A 44 -6.22 -11.08 0.50
N PRO A 45 -7.28 -10.32 0.86
CA PRO A 45 -7.91 -9.44 -0.11
C PRO A 45 -6.82 -8.55 -0.71
N LYS A 46 -6.66 -8.63 -2.03
CA LYS A 46 -5.70 -7.85 -2.85
C LYS A 46 -5.87 -6.35 -2.61
N THR A 47 -5.36 -5.87 -1.50
CA THR A 47 -4.97 -4.47 -1.29
C THR A 47 -3.51 -4.32 -1.71
N ARG A 48 -3.22 -4.81 -2.93
CA ARG A 48 -1.99 -4.45 -3.65
C ARG A 48 -2.29 -3.51 -4.82
N GLU A 49 -3.52 -3.01 -4.89
CA GLU A 49 -3.86 -1.71 -5.48
C GLU A 49 -3.89 -0.65 -4.39
N ILE A 50 -2.94 -0.69 -3.47
CA ILE A 50 -2.52 0.57 -2.91
C ILE A 50 -1.03 0.45 -2.60
N ALA A 51 -0.23 1.16 -3.38
CA ALA A 51 0.77 2.01 -2.76
C ALA A 51 0.04 3.01 -1.81
N SER A 52 -0.61 2.49 -0.76
CA SER A 52 -1.47 3.20 0.22
C SER A 52 -0.67 3.97 1.22
N SER A 53 0.63 3.71 1.31
CA SER A 53 1.44 4.32 2.34
C SER A 53 1.63 5.82 2.13
N ASP A 54 1.25 6.38 0.98
CA ASP A 54 1.80 7.67 0.57
C ASP A 54 0.79 8.74 0.13
N VAL A 55 -0.49 8.41 -0.07
CA VAL A 55 -1.53 9.45 -0.24
C VAL A 55 -2.54 9.35 0.89
N LEU A 56 -2.33 10.17 1.93
CA LEU A 56 -3.43 10.56 2.79
C LEU A 56 -4.43 11.31 1.91
N THR A 57 -5.60 10.73 1.65
CA THR A 57 -6.67 11.47 1.00
C THR A 57 -7.02 12.68 1.86
N VAL A 58 -7.36 13.79 1.21
CA VAL A 58 -7.73 15.05 1.85
C VAL A 58 -8.75 14.83 2.96
N GLU A 59 -9.75 13.99 2.69
CA GLU A 59 -10.83 13.66 3.62
C GLU A 59 -10.34 12.85 4.81
N ALA A 60 -9.46 11.86 4.61
CA ALA A 60 -8.91 11.06 5.70
C ALA A 60 -8.05 11.91 6.63
N LEU A 61 -7.26 12.83 6.10
CA LEU A 61 -6.44 13.75 6.89
C LEU A 61 -7.31 14.72 7.70
N ALA A 62 -8.35 15.27 7.07
CA ALA A 62 -9.34 16.14 7.71
C ALA A 62 -10.04 15.44 8.89
N MET A 63 -10.56 14.22 8.68
CA MET A 63 -11.22 13.44 9.73
C MET A 63 -10.28 13.07 10.87
N ARG A 64 -9.04 12.69 10.55
CA ARG A 64 -8.07 12.18 11.53
C ARG A 64 -7.47 13.26 12.41
N THR A 65 -7.33 14.48 11.89
CA THR A 65 -6.70 15.59 12.61
C THR A 65 -7.70 16.64 13.07
N GLY A 66 -8.92 16.62 12.54
CA GLY A 66 -9.97 17.58 12.85
C GLY A 66 -9.79 18.92 12.14
N ILE A 67 -9.02 18.95 11.04
CA ILE A 67 -8.89 20.12 10.16
C ILE A 67 -9.87 20.03 9.01
N THR A 68 -10.06 21.13 8.29
CA THR A 68 -10.92 21.18 7.08
C THR A 68 -10.22 20.53 5.88
N PRO A 69 -11.00 20.01 4.91
CA PRO A 69 -10.44 19.40 3.69
C PRO A 69 -9.55 20.36 2.89
N GLU A 70 -9.90 21.65 2.83
CA GLU A 70 -9.04 22.67 2.18
C GLU A 70 -7.65 22.79 2.84
N GLN A 71 -7.57 22.68 4.17
CA GLN A 71 -6.30 22.74 4.89
C GLN A 71 -5.50 21.44 4.70
N ALA A 72 -6.18 20.30 4.68
CA ALA A 72 -5.54 19.03 4.34
C ALA A 72 -4.97 19.05 2.91
N GLN A 73 -5.72 19.58 1.94
CA GLN A 73 -5.24 19.72 0.55
C GLN A 73 -4.03 20.65 0.46
N GLY A 74 -4.02 21.78 1.18
CA GLY A 74 -2.88 22.69 1.21
C GLY A 74 -1.61 22.08 1.82
N LEU A 75 -1.76 21.16 2.79
CA LEU A 75 -0.63 20.42 3.35
C LEU A 75 -0.09 19.39 2.35
N ILE A 76 -0.96 18.69 1.64
CA ILE A 76 -0.57 17.72 0.60
C ILE A 76 0.13 18.44 -0.57
N ASP A 77 -0.35 19.62 -0.97
CA ASP A 77 0.29 20.43 -2.02
C ASP A 77 1.69 20.93 -1.58
N ARG A 78 1.81 21.37 -0.32
CA ARG A 78 3.07 21.93 0.21
C ARG A 78 4.13 20.88 0.55
N LEU A 79 3.71 19.75 1.11
CA LEU A 79 4.61 18.73 1.68
C LEU A 79 4.71 17.48 0.78
N GLY A 80 3.87 17.40 -0.26
CA GLY A 80 3.91 16.35 -1.26
C GLY A 80 3.68 14.97 -0.66
N ASN A 81 4.72 14.16 -0.67
CA ASN A 81 4.68 12.75 -0.30
C ASN A 81 5.23 12.48 1.13
N ASP A 82 5.65 13.52 1.84
CA ASP A 82 6.22 13.41 3.18
C ASP A 82 5.13 13.27 4.25
N ARG A 83 4.59 12.05 4.37
CA ARG A 83 3.46 11.71 5.26
C ARG A 83 3.67 12.17 6.71
N ALA A 84 4.86 11.95 7.26
CA ALA A 84 5.17 12.33 8.64
C ALA A 84 5.05 13.85 8.85
N ALA A 85 5.55 14.63 7.89
CA ALA A 85 5.46 16.08 7.92
C ALA A 85 3.99 16.56 7.76
N ILE A 86 3.22 15.91 6.88
CA ILE A 86 1.80 16.22 6.66
C ILE A 86 0.99 16.01 7.94
N GLU A 87 1.18 14.89 8.63
CA GLU A 87 0.47 14.58 9.88
C GLU A 87 0.86 15.52 11.02
N GLU A 88 2.15 15.86 11.14
CA GLU A 88 2.65 16.76 12.17
C GLU A 88 2.13 18.19 11.99
N ALA A 89 2.16 18.69 10.75
CA ALA A 89 1.64 20.00 10.40
C ALA A 89 0.11 20.07 10.60
N ALA A 90 -0.62 19.03 10.21
CA ALA A 90 -2.06 18.93 10.44
C ALA A 90 -2.42 18.91 11.94
N ARG A 91 -1.67 18.17 12.75
CA ARG A 91 -1.87 18.13 14.21
C ARG A 91 -1.57 19.47 14.87
N SER A 92 -0.53 20.17 14.42
CA SER A 92 -0.19 21.51 14.89
C SER A 92 -1.27 22.55 14.53
N LEU A 93 -1.81 22.48 13.31
CA LEU A 93 -2.93 23.31 12.85
C LEU A 93 -4.20 23.07 13.66
N ALA A 94 -4.54 21.81 13.91
CA ALA A 94 -5.71 21.45 14.72
C ALA A 94 -5.60 21.92 16.17
N ALA A 95 -4.40 21.89 16.75
CA ALA A 95 -4.15 22.43 18.09
C ALA A 95 -4.39 23.95 18.11
N GLY A 96 -3.86 24.70 17.14
CA GLY A 96 -4.09 26.14 17.04
C GLY A 96 -5.57 26.53 16.88
N GLN A 97 -6.33 25.76 16.10
CA GLN A 97 -7.75 26.03 15.84
C GLN A 97 -8.63 25.86 17.10
N ARG A 98 -8.30 24.91 17.97
CA ARG A 98 -9.01 24.70 19.26
C ARG A 98 -8.76 25.80 20.27
N ASN A 99 -7.60 26.47 20.19
CA ASN A 99 -7.24 27.56 21.08
C ASN A 99 -7.89 28.90 20.72
N PHE A 100 -8.39 29.07 19.49
CA PHE A 100 -9.07 30.28 19.02
C PHE A 100 -10.58 30.30 19.29
N SER A 101 -11.15 29.21 19.81
CA SER A 101 -12.61 29.06 19.99
C SER A 101 -13.10 29.41 21.41
N LYS A 102 -12.44 30.33 22.12
CA LYS A 102 -12.77 30.71 23.51
C LYS A 102 -13.18 32.18 23.65
#